data_AF-A0AAV4Y156-F1
#
_entry.id   AF-A0AAV4Y156-F1
#
_cell.length_a   1.000
_cell.length_b   1.000
_cell.length_c   1.000
_cell.angle_alpha   90.00
_cell.angle_beta   90.00
_cell.angle_gamma   90.00
#
_symmetry.space_group_name_H-M   'P 1'
#
loop_
_entity.id
_entity.type
_entity.pdbx_description
1 polymer ?
#
loop_
_entity_poly.entity_id
_entity_poly.type
_entity_poly.pdbx_seq_one_letter_code
_entity_poly.pdbx_strand_id
1 'polypeptide(L)'
;MEMELLRNIIAVIGFGKFSVCRIKNQQNKFEAVSPKRKNKCQATPLIDKFFVRNNKLHPRKTITALQRKLLVASMNVDLSTVRRRLIEAERMRKITNQKAV
;
A
#
# COMPACT_ATOMS: atom_id res chain seq x y z
N MET A 1 11.76 -36.26 -13.62
CA MET A 1 10.38 -35.92 -13.20
C MET A 1 10.08 -34.42 -13.20
N GLU A 2 10.69 -33.58 -12.38
CA GLU A 2 10.27 -32.15 -12.29
C GLU A 2 10.41 -31.35 -13.60
N MET A 3 11.47 -31.61 -14.39
CA MET A 3 11.70 -30.92 -15.66
C MET A 3 10.69 -31.31 -16.76
N GLU A 4 10.13 -32.50 -16.66
CA GLU A 4 9.14 -33.05 -17.61
C GLU A 4 7.75 -32.48 -17.34
N LEU A 5 7.38 -32.39 -16.05
CA LEU A 5 6.17 -31.70 -15.61
C LEU A 5 6.18 -30.22 -16.03
N LEU A 6 7.33 -29.53 -15.89
CA LEU A 6 7.45 -28.13 -16.32
C LEU A 6 7.27 -27.96 -17.83
N ARG A 7 7.82 -28.89 -18.64
CA ARG A 7 7.62 -28.90 -20.11
C ARG A 7 6.16 -29.12 -20.48
N ASN A 8 5.47 -30.03 -19.80
CA ASN A 8 4.06 -30.31 -20.03
C ASN A 8 3.19 -29.09 -19.68
N ILE A 9 3.47 -28.42 -18.56
CA ILE A 9 2.79 -27.19 -18.16
C ILE A 9 3.00 -26.07 -19.20
N ILE A 10 4.22 -25.90 -19.71
CA ILE A 10 4.52 -24.92 -20.77
C ILE A 10 3.72 -25.22 -22.03
N ALA A 11 3.66 -26.48 -22.44
CA ALA A 11 2.91 -26.91 -23.64
C ALA A 11 1.40 -26.70 -23.49
N VAL A 12 0.83 -26.94 -22.31
CA VAL A 12 -0.61 -26.80 -22.05
C VAL A 12 -1.05 -25.34 -21.90
N ILE A 13 -0.28 -24.53 -21.17
CA ILE A 13 -0.68 -23.15 -20.83
C ILE A 13 -0.15 -22.14 -21.88
N GLY A 14 0.84 -22.50 -22.70
CA GLY A 14 1.40 -21.63 -23.73
C GLY A 14 2.26 -20.48 -23.20
N PHE A 15 2.66 -20.52 -21.93
CA PHE A 15 3.54 -19.52 -21.33
C PHE A 15 5.02 -19.90 -21.46
N GLY A 16 5.89 -18.90 -21.66
CA GLY A 16 7.34 -19.12 -21.69
C GLY A 16 7.87 -19.72 -20.38
N LYS A 17 8.89 -20.59 -20.49
CA LYS A 17 9.55 -21.30 -19.38
C LYS A 17 9.87 -20.38 -18.18
N PHE A 18 10.39 -19.18 -18.46
CA PHE A 18 10.77 -18.22 -17.42
C PHE A 18 9.56 -17.70 -16.62
N SER A 19 8.41 -17.52 -17.25
CA SER A 19 7.19 -17.08 -16.58
C SER A 19 6.67 -18.15 -15.61
N VAL A 20 6.64 -19.41 -16.05
CA VAL A 20 6.22 -20.55 -15.23
C VAL A 20 7.16 -20.74 -14.03
N CYS A 21 8.48 -20.71 -14.27
CA CYS A 21 9.47 -20.77 -13.19
C CYS A 21 9.34 -19.59 -12.21
N ARG A 22 9.08 -18.38 -12.71
CA ARG A 22 8.90 -17.19 -11.87
C ARG A 22 7.68 -17.33 -10.96
N ILE A 23 6.56 -17.84 -11.47
CA ILE A 23 5.34 -18.05 -10.68
C ILE A 23 5.56 -19.16 -9.64
N LYS A 24 6.15 -20.30 -10.02
CA LYS A 24 6.47 -21.40 -9.08
C LYS A 24 7.38 -20.91 -7.94
N ASN A 25 8.43 -20.16 -8.28
CA ASN A 25 9.34 -19.57 -7.30
C ASN A 25 8.65 -18.52 -6.41
N GLN A 26 7.66 -17.79 -6.93
CA GLN A 26 6.90 -16.83 -6.15
C GLN A 26 5.95 -17.54 -5.17
N GLN A 27 5.27 -18.60 -5.62
CA GLN A 27 4.43 -19.43 -4.77
C GLN A 27 5.22 -20.05 -3.62
N ASN A 28 6.39 -20.63 -3.90
CA ASN A 28 7.23 -21.24 -2.86
C ASN A 28 7.76 -20.22 -1.83
N LYS A 29 7.98 -18.96 -2.25
CA LYS A 29 8.56 -17.92 -1.38
C LYS A 29 7.53 -17.13 -0.58
N PHE A 30 6.32 -16.96 -1.11
CA PHE A 30 5.32 -16.05 -0.56
C PHE A 30 3.96 -16.71 -0.35
N GLU A 31 3.84 -18.02 -0.61
CA GLU A 31 2.58 -18.78 -0.62
C GLU A 31 1.49 -18.10 -1.47
N ALA A 32 1.92 -17.33 -2.47
CA ALA A 32 1.06 -16.47 -3.27
C ALA A 32 1.43 -16.56 -4.75
N VAL A 33 0.42 -16.82 -5.58
CA VAL A 33 0.52 -16.84 -7.05
C VAL A 33 0.22 -15.48 -7.68
N SER A 34 -0.39 -14.57 -6.92
CA SER A 34 -0.78 -13.24 -7.38
C SER A 34 0.44 -12.37 -7.70
N PRO A 35 0.50 -11.66 -8.85
CA PRO A 35 1.62 -10.79 -9.19
C PRO A 35 1.89 -9.72 -8.14
N LYS A 36 3.17 -9.36 -7.95
CA LYS A 36 3.54 -8.20 -7.12
C LYS A 36 2.92 -6.92 -7.70
N ARG A 37 2.40 -6.05 -6.82
CA ARG A 37 1.85 -4.75 -7.22
C ARG A 37 2.91 -3.92 -7.93
N LYS A 38 2.58 -3.41 -9.13
CA LYS A 38 3.49 -2.63 -9.98
C LYS A 38 3.82 -1.26 -9.39
N ASN A 39 2.88 -0.65 -8.67
CA ASN A 39 3.02 0.71 -8.17
C ASN A 39 3.27 0.71 -6.66
N LYS A 40 4.35 1.37 -6.23
CA LYS A 40 4.56 1.75 -4.84
C LYS A 40 3.79 3.03 -4.57
N CYS A 41 3.03 3.10 -3.47
CA CYS A 41 2.48 4.38 -3.03
C CYS A 41 3.64 5.31 -2.67
N GLN A 42 3.69 6.52 -3.25
CA GLN A 42 4.61 7.60 -2.87
C GLN A 42 4.25 8.21 -1.51
N ALA A 43 4.02 7.35 -0.52
CA ALA A 43 3.69 7.75 0.83
C ALA A 43 4.97 7.88 1.63
N THR A 44 5.36 9.09 2.03
CA THR A 44 6.41 9.27 3.03
C THR A 44 5.85 8.90 4.41
N PRO A 45 6.43 7.88 5.09
CA PRO A 45 5.89 7.36 6.35
C PRO A 45 5.88 8.40 7.49
N LEU A 46 6.67 9.48 7.38
CA LEU A 46 6.70 10.59 8.33
C LEU A 46 5.41 11.43 8.27
N ILE A 47 4.90 11.68 7.06
CA ILE A 47 3.69 12.47 6.86
C ILE A 47 2.49 11.71 7.42
N ASP A 48 2.42 10.40 7.19
CA ASP A 48 1.33 9.57 7.70
C ASP A 48 1.31 9.52 9.23
N LYS A 49 2.49 9.41 9.88
CA LYS A 49 2.60 9.51 11.34
C LYS A 49 2.14 10.87 11.86
N PHE A 50 2.45 11.95 11.15
CA PHE A 50 1.99 13.30 11.52
C PHE A 50 0.47 13.41 11.48
N PHE A 51 -0.17 12.91 10.41
CA PHE A 51 -1.63 12.95 10.27
C PHE A 51 -2.33 12.10 11.33
N VAL A 52 -1.85 10.89 11.60
CA VAL A 52 -2.44 10.02 12.63
C VAL A 52 -2.37 10.68 14.02
N ARG A 53 -1.23 11.27 14.38
CA ARG A 53 -1.05 11.97 15.67
C ARG A 53 -1.92 13.23 15.75
N ASN A 54 -1.88 14.11 14.74
CA ASN A 54 -2.65 15.34 14.77
C ASN A 54 -4.16 15.10 14.74
N ASN A 55 -4.64 14.12 13.96
CA ASN A 55 -6.05 13.77 13.93
C ASN A 55 -6.50 13.19 15.30
N LYS A 56 -5.61 12.57 16.09
CA LYS A 56 -5.94 12.05 17.43
C LYS A 56 -6.07 13.20 18.44
N LEU A 57 -5.15 14.15 18.38
CA LEU A 57 -5.12 15.30 19.30
C LEU A 57 -6.17 16.37 18.93
N HIS A 58 -6.45 16.54 17.63
CA HIS A 58 -7.25 17.64 17.12
C HIS A 58 -8.06 17.24 15.87
N PRO A 59 -9.18 16.51 16.04
CA PRO A 59 -9.96 15.98 14.93
C PRO A 59 -10.65 17.04 14.07
N ARG A 60 -10.86 18.27 14.59
CA ARG A 60 -11.58 19.35 13.89
C ARG A 60 -10.66 20.37 13.21
N LYS A 61 -9.37 20.08 13.06
CA LYS A 61 -8.43 21.02 12.40
C LYS A 61 -8.71 21.11 10.90
N THR A 62 -8.70 22.35 10.40
CA THR A 62 -8.87 22.61 8.97
C THR A 62 -7.66 22.12 8.17
N ILE A 63 -7.90 21.77 6.91
CA ILE A 63 -6.87 21.29 5.97
C ILE A 63 -5.74 22.31 5.83
N THR A 64 -6.07 23.60 5.73
CA THR A 64 -5.10 24.70 5.64
C THR A 64 -4.23 24.82 6.89
N ALA A 65 -4.79 24.63 8.08
CA ALA A 65 -4.02 24.64 9.32
C ALA A 65 -3.04 23.46 9.42
N LEU A 66 -3.45 22.28 8.93
CA LEU A 66 -2.57 21.10 8.88
C LEU A 66 -1.43 21.30 7.88
N GLN A 67 -1.71 21.89 6.71
CA GLN A 67 -0.68 22.21 5.72
C GLN A 67 0.35 23.19 6.27
N ARG A 68 -0.09 24.26 6.95
CA ARG A 68 0.82 25.23 7.58
C ARG A 68 1.74 24.57 8.61
N LYS A 69 1.22 23.65 9.42
CA LYS A 69 2.04 22.91 10.39
C LYS A 69 3.07 22.00 9.74
N LEU A 70 2.71 21.35 8.63
CA LEU A 70 3.65 20.55 7.84
C LEU A 70 4.74 21.43 7.23
N LEU A 71 4.37 22.61 6.74
CA LEU A 71 5.32 23.58 6.19
C LEU A 71 6.31 24.10 7.25
N VAL A 72 5.84 24.37 8.48
CA VAL A 72 6.72 24.70 9.62
C VAL A 72 7.67 23.55 9.97
N ALA A 73 7.21 22.30 9.80
CA ALA A 73 8.04 21.11 9.96
C ALA A 73 8.89 20.79 8.71
N SER A 74 9.14 21.77 7.84
CA SER A 74 9.89 21.69 6.58
C SER A 74 9.41 20.60 5.61
N MET A 75 8.13 20.23 5.69
CA MET A 75 7.46 19.31 4.76
C MET A 75 6.54 20.10 3.84
N ASN A 76 6.93 20.26 2.59
CA ASN A 76 6.08 20.89 1.58
C ASN A 76 5.09 19.86 1.02
N VAL A 77 3.80 20.04 1.31
CA VAL A 77 2.73 19.10 0.95
C VAL A 77 1.56 19.86 0.36
N ASP A 78 1.07 19.42 -0.79
CA ASP A 78 -0.11 20.01 -1.44
C ASP A 78 -1.39 19.80 -0.64
N LEU A 79 -2.29 20.77 -0.69
CA LEU A 79 -3.62 20.69 -0.04
C LEU A 79 -4.42 19.44 -0.45
N SER A 80 -4.31 19.02 -1.71
CA SER A 80 -4.95 17.81 -2.22
C SER A 80 -4.45 16.55 -1.50
N THR A 81 -3.13 16.47 -1.27
CA THR A 81 -2.47 15.40 -0.53
C THR A 81 -2.90 15.43 0.94
N VAL A 82 -2.93 16.60 1.58
CA VAL A 82 -3.42 16.76 2.97
C VAL A 82 -4.86 16.24 3.10
N ARG A 83 -5.75 16.64 2.18
CA ARG A 83 -7.16 16.22 2.19
C ARG A 83 -7.29 14.71 2.01
N ARG A 84 -6.58 14.13 1.04
CA ARG A 84 -6.58 12.69 0.78
C ARG A 84 -6.15 11.91 2.03
N ARG A 85 -5.09 12.34 2.70
CA ARG A 85 -4.58 11.70 3.92
C ARG A 85 -5.53 11.79 5.10
N LEU A 86 -6.23 12.91 5.25
CA LEU A 86 -7.24 13.06 6.30
C LEU A 86 -8.38 12.04 6.10
N ILE A 87 -8.88 11.91 4.87
CA ILE A 87 -9.94 10.95 4.52
C ILE A 87 -9.47 9.50 4.74
N GLU A 88 -8.25 9.17 4.33
CA GLU A 88 -7.66 7.84 4.57
C GLU A 88 -7.55 7.56 6.08
N ALA A 89 -7.10 8.52 6.89
CA ALA A 89 -7.00 8.37 8.35
C ALA A 89 -8.38 8.16 9.01
N GLU A 90 -9.43 8.86 8.56
CA GLU A 90 -10.80 8.66 9.05
C GLU A 90 -11.37 7.31 8.66
N ARG A 91 -11.15 6.85 7.41
CA ARG A 91 -11.56 5.51 6.97
C ARG A 91 -10.93 4.42 7.82
N MET A 92 -9.63 4.53 8.09
CA MET A 92 -8.91 3.56 8.93
C MET A 92 -9.48 3.52 10.35
N ARG A 93 -9.82 4.67 10.96
CA ARG A 93 -10.50 4.70 12.27
C ARG A 93 -11.83 3.96 12.27
N LYS A 94 -12.67 4.17 11.25
CA LYS A 94 -13.98 3.50 11.15
C LYS A 94 -13.83 1.98 11.11
N ILE A 95 -12.88 1.48 10.31
CA ILE A 95 -12.61 0.03 10.19
C ILE A 95 -12.10 -0.53 11.52
N THR A 96 -11.20 0.17 12.21
CA THR A 96 -10.68 -0.28 13.50
C THR A 96 -11.79 -0.35 14.56
N ASN A 97 -12.67 0.66 14.63
CA ASN A 97 -13.78 0.66 15.59
C ASN A 97 -14.79 -0.46 15.30
N GLN A 98 -15.01 -0.81 14.04
CA GLN A 98 -15.90 -1.93 13.65
C GLN A 98 -15.34 -3.31 14.02
N LYS A 99 -14.01 -3.46 14.12
CA LYS A 99 -13.35 -4.72 14.51
C LYS A 99 -13.17 -4.89 16.01
N ALA A 100 -13.41 -3.82 16.79
CA ALA A 100 -13.30 -3.83 18.24
C ALA A 100 -14.62 -4.16 18.95
N VAL A 101 -15.66 -4.47 18.17
CA VAL A 101 -16.96 -5.03 18.58
C VAL A 101 -16.97 -6.50 18.17
#